data_AF-A0A858RDV1-F1
#
_entry.id   AF-A0A858RDV1-F1
#
_cell.length_a   1.000
_cell.length_b   1.000
_cell.length_c   1.000
_cell.angle_alpha   90.00
_cell.angle_beta   90.00
_cell.angle_gamma   90.00
#
_symmetry.space_group_name_H-M   'P 1'
#
loop_
_entity.id
_entity.type
_entity.pdbx_description
1 polymer ?
#
loop_
_entity_poly.entity_id
_entity_poly.type
_entity_poly.pdbx_seq_one_letter_code
_entity_poly.pdbx_strand_id
1 'polypeptide(L)'
;MKSVTARRSGFRRQFSLLAATAFSLFSSALAEESLRYAVLLHDGQDIELIRDELRDAPADFFKAGEKPFASNGAERSVQFAGTIPIEGKQQGEVRQPLGEEPPPGSDVEPSYVSIAVRRAAANPPAFTVNVEILQHWGSYVDRATRYMAKCQTPARPNAWQEVTHTGSFSIWQYYTPSEYSAPSATETSGKVTPLYRLDIRLGQLSRESLDKLPGYQGEHRAIIAEMPWWREIYSIPIAPGVSFALSKSFCQKDKLSEPDHEPRCTTRVEGSLDLTPSHLVLKLGYQNQAQLKQDRRITPLGDEMVPDTWYFQPFQYPTPIDYPVEGAWCETTWAERTYSPCTNVAAYRLTKISPEPIPSQP
;
A
#
# COMPACT_ATOMS: atom_id res chain seq x y z
N MET A 1 16.45 15.53 -101.32
CA MET A 1 15.01 15.37 -101.01
C MET A 1 14.79 15.71 -99.54
N LYS A 2 13.65 16.37 -99.28
CA LYS A 2 12.99 16.84 -98.03
C LYS A 2 13.38 16.11 -96.73
N SER A 3 13.72 16.85 -95.66
CA SER A 3 12.85 17.18 -94.51
C SER A 3 12.79 16.10 -93.43
N VAL A 4 12.88 16.48 -92.14
CA VAL A 4 11.81 16.33 -91.14
C VAL A 4 12.35 16.60 -89.73
N THR A 5 11.75 17.60 -89.08
CA THR A 5 11.67 17.90 -87.64
C THR A 5 10.92 16.82 -86.84
N ALA A 6 11.27 16.63 -85.56
CA ALA A 6 10.30 16.21 -84.53
C ALA A 6 10.65 16.68 -83.11
N ARG A 7 9.66 17.36 -82.50
CA ARG A 7 9.51 17.72 -81.07
C ARG A 7 9.06 16.51 -80.24
N ARG A 8 9.27 16.56 -78.91
CA ARG A 8 8.39 16.13 -77.79
C ARG A 8 9.06 16.57 -76.46
N SER A 9 8.56 17.53 -75.68
CA SER A 9 7.41 17.57 -74.75
C SER A 9 7.63 16.81 -73.42
N GLY A 10 7.42 17.49 -72.28
CA GLY A 10 7.17 16.86 -70.97
C GLY A 10 7.86 17.59 -69.79
N PHE A 11 7.33 18.65 -69.19
CA PHE A 11 6.36 18.73 -68.07
C PHE A 11 6.93 18.48 -66.65
N ARG A 12 6.99 19.57 -65.86
CA ARG A 12 6.79 19.71 -64.37
C ARG A 12 7.77 18.94 -63.44
N ARG A 13 8.18 19.41 -62.26
CA ARG A 13 7.62 20.35 -61.27
C ARG A 13 8.74 20.82 -60.32
N GLN A 14 8.64 22.07 -59.86
CA GLN A 14 9.41 22.64 -58.74
C GLN A 14 9.08 21.92 -57.43
N PHE A 15 10.07 21.77 -56.53
CA PHE A 15 9.89 21.94 -55.09
C PHE A 15 11.22 22.36 -54.45
N SER A 16 11.24 23.58 -53.94
CA SER A 16 12.26 24.13 -53.07
C SER A 16 12.20 23.45 -51.70
N LEU A 17 13.31 22.89 -51.21
CA LEU A 17 13.46 22.51 -49.81
C LEU A 17 14.27 23.59 -49.09
N LEU A 18 13.54 24.47 -48.39
CA LEU A 18 14.07 25.32 -47.34
C LEU A 18 14.46 24.42 -46.16
N ALA A 19 15.73 24.45 -45.80
CA ALA A 19 16.24 23.92 -44.55
C ALA A 19 15.72 24.80 -43.40
N ALA A 20 14.69 24.32 -42.71
CA ALA A 20 14.33 24.79 -41.38
C ALA A 20 14.67 23.67 -40.40
N THR A 21 15.90 23.70 -39.87
CA THR A 21 16.26 22.97 -38.67
C THR A 21 15.48 23.59 -37.51
N ALA A 22 14.31 23.02 -37.22
CA ALA A 22 13.62 23.24 -35.97
C ALA A 22 14.50 22.66 -34.86
N PHE A 23 15.15 23.54 -34.09
CA PHE A 23 15.55 23.23 -32.72
C PHE A 23 14.29 22.78 -31.98
N SER A 24 14.13 21.48 -31.77
CA SER A 24 13.18 20.93 -30.82
C SER A 24 13.63 21.40 -29.43
N LEU A 25 13.15 22.57 -29.02
CA LEU A 25 13.02 22.93 -27.63
C LEU A 25 12.15 21.85 -27.00
N PHE A 26 12.79 20.89 -26.32
CA PHE A 26 12.14 20.15 -25.26
C PHE A 26 11.78 21.20 -24.21
N SER A 27 10.59 21.78 -24.31
CA SER A 27 9.94 22.37 -23.16
C SER A 27 9.91 21.29 -22.10
N SER A 28 10.72 21.44 -21.06
CA SER A 28 10.57 20.74 -19.80
C SER A 28 9.18 21.10 -19.28
N ALA A 29 8.14 20.40 -19.74
CA ALA A 29 6.83 20.46 -19.13
C ALA A 29 7.06 20.04 -17.68
N LEU A 30 6.92 20.99 -16.76
CA LEU A 30 6.96 20.75 -15.33
C LEU A 30 6.00 19.59 -15.04
N ALA A 31 6.49 18.53 -14.40
CA ALA A 31 5.66 17.37 -14.12
C ALA A 31 4.60 17.77 -13.08
N GLU A 32 3.33 17.69 -13.47
CA GLU A 32 2.21 18.01 -12.58
C GLU A 32 2.21 17.10 -11.34
N GLU A 33 2.05 17.70 -10.16
CA GLU A 33 2.02 16.95 -8.91
C GLU A 33 0.87 15.94 -8.93
N SER A 34 1.18 14.65 -8.78
CA SER A 34 0.20 13.58 -8.98
C SER A 34 0.43 12.36 -8.11
N LEU A 35 -0.67 11.64 -7.85
CA LEU A 35 -0.68 10.33 -7.19
C LEU A 35 -1.20 9.29 -8.17
N ARG A 36 -0.45 8.21 -8.36
CA ARG A 36 -0.87 7.06 -9.17
C ARG A 36 -1.16 5.88 -8.26
N TYR A 37 -2.17 5.09 -8.60
CA TYR A 37 -2.57 3.94 -7.80
C TYR A 37 -2.64 2.66 -8.63
N ALA A 38 -2.22 1.56 -8.02
CA ALA A 38 -2.38 0.21 -8.55
C ALA A 38 -2.95 -0.72 -7.49
N VAL A 39 -3.79 -1.66 -7.93
CA VAL A 39 -4.32 -2.77 -7.12
C VAL A 39 -3.61 -4.03 -7.56
N LEU A 40 -2.95 -4.70 -6.63
CA LEU A 40 -2.36 -6.01 -6.87
C LEU A 40 -3.26 -7.04 -6.18
N LEU A 41 -3.91 -7.90 -6.97
CA LEU A 41 -4.70 -9.03 -6.50
C LEU A 41 -3.73 -10.20 -6.28
N HIS A 42 -3.69 -10.72 -5.06
CA HIS A 42 -2.64 -11.65 -4.63
C HIS A 42 -3.17 -13.07 -4.47
N ASP A 43 -2.41 -14.06 -4.93
CA ASP A 43 -2.54 -15.48 -4.56
C ASP A 43 -1.46 -15.91 -3.53
N GLY A 44 -1.17 -15.04 -2.56
CA GLY A 44 -0.68 -15.47 -1.25
C GLY A 44 0.81 -15.72 -0.99
N GLN A 45 1.78 -15.58 -1.92
CA GLN A 45 3.20 -15.90 -1.57
C GLN A 45 4.32 -14.93 -2.00
N ASP A 46 4.09 -13.98 -2.91
CA ASP A 46 5.15 -13.14 -3.50
C ASP A 46 5.22 -11.67 -3.02
N ILE A 47 4.58 -11.29 -1.91
CA ILE A 47 4.46 -9.85 -1.55
C ILE A 47 5.82 -9.19 -1.25
N GLU A 48 6.76 -9.91 -0.65
CA GLU A 48 8.11 -9.39 -0.39
C GLU A 48 8.89 -9.20 -1.70
N LEU A 49 8.79 -10.15 -2.64
CA LEU A 49 9.39 -10.01 -3.98
C LEU A 49 8.81 -8.79 -4.73
N ILE A 50 7.49 -8.62 -4.66
CA ILE A 50 6.81 -7.44 -5.22
C ILE A 50 7.34 -6.14 -4.59
N ARG A 51 7.55 -6.12 -3.27
CA ARG A 51 8.07 -4.94 -2.57
C ARG A 51 9.45 -4.55 -3.06
N ASP A 52 10.32 -5.52 -3.29
CA ASP A 52 11.66 -5.27 -3.81
C ASP A 52 11.64 -4.80 -5.27
N GLU A 53 10.83 -5.44 -6.12
CA GLU A 53 10.70 -5.06 -7.54
C GLU A 53 10.10 -3.66 -7.70
N LEU A 54 9.10 -3.30 -6.89
CA LEU A 54 8.44 -2.00 -6.97
C LEU A 54 9.22 -0.86 -6.32
N ARG A 55 10.17 -1.18 -5.44
CA ARG A 55 10.95 -0.19 -4.70
C ARG A 55 11.61 0.85 -5.60
N ASP A 56 12.11 0.41 -6.75
CA ASP A 56 12.86 1.20 -7.74
C ASP A 56 12.13 1.27 -9.09
N ALA A 57 10.90 0.75 -9.16
CA ALA A 57 10.12 0.76 -10.38
C ALA A 57 9.67 2.18 -10.76
N PRO A 58 9.70 2.54 -12.06
CA PRO A 58 9.30 3.86 -12.50
C PRO A 58 7.78 4.08 -12.35
N ALA A 59 7.36 5.34 -12.44
CA ALA A 59 5.96 5.74 -12.33
C ALA A 59 5.05 5.04 -13.36
N ASP A 60 5.59 4.67 -14.51
CA ASP A 60 4.90 4.00 -15.61
C ASP A 60 5.08 2.47 -15.59
N PHE A 61 5.56 1.89 -14.48
CA PHE A 61 5.65 0.44 -14.31
C PHE A 61 4.28 -0.25 -14.45
N PHE A 62 3.24 0.35 -13.86
CA PHE A 62 1.85 -0.08 -14.09
C PHE A 62 1.22 0.81 -15.15
N LYS A 63 1.05 0.26 -16.37
CA LYS A 63 0.31 0.93 -17.47
C LYS A 63 -1.10 0.38 -17.56
N ALA A 64 -2.06 1.27 -17.82
CA ALA A 64 -3.42 0.85 -18.11
C ALA A 64 -3.43 -0.08 -19.34
N GLY A 65 -4.01 -1.27 -19.19
CA GLY A 65 -4.14 -2.26 -20.27
C GLY A 65 -2.99 -3.26 -20.42
N GLU A 66 -1.92 -3.15 -19.63
CA GLU A 66 -0.83 -4.14 -19.60
C GLU A 66 -0.98 -5.06 -18.38
N LYS A 67 -0.79 -6.37 -18.57
CA LYS A 67 -0.67 -7.35 -17.48
C LYS A 67 0.81 -7.49 -17.12
N PRO A 68 1.31 -6.96 -16.00
CA PRO A 68 2.71 -7.12 -15.64
C PRO A 68 2.95 -8.56 -15.17
N PHE A 69 3.77 -9.30 -15.90
CA PHE A 69 4.31 -10.58 -15.43
C PHE A 69 5.33 -10.31 -14.31
N ALA A 70 5.36 -11.18 -13.31
CA ALA A 70 6.45 -11.21 -12.35
C ALA A 70 7.77 -11.61 -13.03
N SER A 71 8.91 -11.22 -12.48
CA SER A 71 10.24 -11.67 -12.96
C SER A 71 10.42 -13.20 -12.92
N ASN A 72 9.61 -13.90 -12.11
CA ASN A 72 9.55 -15.37 -12.02
C ASN A 72 8.61 -16.03 -13.07
N GLY A 73 7.97 -15.25 -13.95
CA GLY A 73 7.06 -15.73 -14.99
C GLY A 73 5.61 -15.99 -14.54
N ALA A 74 5.28 -15.78 -13.26
CA ALA A 74 3.90 -15.87 -12.78
C ALA A 74 3.04 -14.71 -13.31
N GLU A 75 1.80 -15.01 -13.73
CA GLU A 75 0.81 -14.00 -14.08
C GLU A 75 0.39 -13.28 -12.80
N ARG A 76 0.83 -12.03 -12.61
CA ARG A 76 0.30 -11.20 -11.52
C ARG A 76 -0.96 -10.50 -12.00
N SER A 77 -2.02 -10.63 -11.22
CA SER A 77 -3.26 -9.91 -11.48
C SER A 77 -3.13 -8.50 -10.90
N VAL A 78 -2.47 -7.62 -11.67
CA VAL A 78 -2.30 -6.22 -11.31
C VAL A 78 -3.19 -5.34 -12.18
N GLN A 79 -3.86 -4.38 -11.56
CA GLN A 79 -4.72 -3.44 -12.22
C GLN A 79 -4.34 -2.01 -11.85
N PHE A 80 -4.08 -1.19 -12.86
CA PHE A 80 -3.92 0.25 -12.66
C PHE A 80 -5.27 0.87 -12.26
N ALA A 81 -5.34 1.47 -11.08
CA ALA A 81 -6.55 2.09 -10.56
C ALA A 81 -6.74 3.52 -11.10
N GLY A 82 -5.63 4.21 -11.44
CA GLY A 82 -5.66 5.52 -12.09
C GLY A 82 -4.67 6.54 -11.55
N THR A 83 -4.75 7.76 -12.09
CA THR A 83 -3.94 8.92 -11.71
C THR A 83 -4.83 10.02 -11.16
N ILE A 84 -4.47 10.58 -10.01
CA ILE A 84 -5.12 11.72 -9.38
C ILE A 84 -4.15 12.92 -9.42
N PRO A 85 -4.43 13.97 -10.22
CA PRO A 85 -3.69 15.22 -10.14
C PRO A 85 -4.02 15.94 -8.83
N ILE A 86 -2.99 16.33 -8.09
CA ILE A 86 -3.12 16.97 -6.78
C ILE A 86 -2.47 18.36 -6.72
N GLU A 87 -1.87 18.83 -7.81
CA GLU A 87 -1.34 20.19 -7.90
C GLU A 87 -2.45 21.21 -7.65
N GLY A 88 -2.22 22.11 -6.69
CA GLY A 88 -3.21 23.11 -6.28
C GLY A 88 -4.51 22.56 -5.65
N LYS A 89 -4.62 21.23 -5.44
CA LYS A 89 -5.83 20.57 -4.92
C LYS A 89 -5.56 19.91 -3.57
N GLN A 90 -6.53 20.03 -2.67
CA GLN A 90 -6.48 19.40 -1.34
C GLN A 90 -7.06 17.98 -1.35
N GLN A 91 -7.86 17.62 -2.37
CA GLN A 91 -8.52 16.33 -2.49
C GLN A 91 -8.69 15.90 -3.95
N GLY A 92 -8.85 14.61 -4.17
CA GLY A 92 -9.16 14.03 -5.47
C GLY A 92 -9.65 12.58 -5.33
N GLU A 93 -10.20 12.02 -6.40
CA GLU A 93 -10.71 10.65 -6.39
C GLU A 93 -10.53 9.97 -7.75
N VAL A 94 -10.46 8.65 -7.72
CA VAL A 94 -10.55 7.80 -8.92
C VAL A 94 -11.42 6.58 -8.62
N ARG A 95 -12.24 6.18 -9.58
CA ARG A 95 -13.06 4.96 -9.52
C ARG A 95 -12.88 4.18 -10.81
N GLN A 96 -12.56 2.90 -10.70
CA GLN A 96 -12.25 2.02 -11.83
C GLN A 96 -12.99 0.67 -11.66
N PRO A 97 -13.66 0.14 -12.70
CA PRO A 97 -14.25 -1.20 -12.65
C PRO A 97 -13.16 -2.27 -12.46
N LEU A 98 -13.46 -3.30 -11.67
CA LEU A 98 -12.59 -4.47 -11.48
C LEU A 98 -13.21 -5.67 -12.23
N GLY A 99 -12.59 -6.14 -13.29
CA GLY A 99 -13.12 -7.26 -14.10
C GLY A 99 -14.23 -6.86 -15.06
N GLU A 100 -15.01 -7.85 -15.51
CA GLU A 100 -16.08 -7.67 -16.50
C GLU A 100 -17.32 -7.02 -15.89
N GLU A 101 -17.94 -6.11 -16.63
CA GLU A 101 -19.22 -5.53 -16.24
C GLU A 101 -20.33 -6.59 -16.29
N PRO A 102 -21.27 -6.58 -15.33
CA PRO A 102 -22.41 -7.48 -15.37
C PRO A 102 -23.27 -7.18 -16.62
N PRO A 103 -23.99 -8.18 -17.15
CA PRO A 103 -24.83 -7.98 -18.33
C PRO A 103 -25.84 -6.83 -18.15
N PRO A 104 -26.16 -6.07 -19.21
CA PRO A 104 -27.18 -5.03 -19.15
C PRO A 104 -28.50 -5.56 -18.56
N GLY A 105 -29.03 -4.88 -17.54
CA GLY A 105 -30.27 -5.28 -16.85
C GLY A 105 -30.06 -6.24 -15.66
N SER A 106 -28.82 -6.56 -15.31
CA SER A 106 -28.49 -7.26 -14.07
C SER A 106 -28.71 -6.36 -12.85
N ASP A 107 -29.31 -6.90 -11.78
CA ASP A 107 -29.43 -6.21 -10.47
C ASP A 107 -28.11 -6.16 -9.69
N VAL A 108 -27.03 -6.67 -10.30
CA VAL A 108 -25.72 -6.81 -9.68
C VAL A 108 -24.92 -5.54 -9.89
N GLU A 109 -24.50 -4.92 -8.78
CA GLU A 109 -23.56 -3.79 -8.87
C GLU A 109 -22.20 -4.30 -9.40
N PRO A 110 -21.57 -3.65 -10.39
CA PRO A 110 -20.27 -4.06 -10.91
C PRO A 110 -19.21 -4.04 -9.81
N SER A 111 -18.23 -4.94 -9.88
CA SER A 111 -17.03 -4.87 -9.04
C SER A 111 -16.23 -3.61 -9.39
N TYR A 112 -15.66 -2.94 -8.38
CA TYR A 112 -14.88 -1.71 -8.59
C TYR A 112 -13.86 -1.48 -7.49
N VAL A 113 -12.89 -0.64 -7.80
CA VAL A 113 -12.04 0.05 -6.84
C VAL A 113 -12.34 1.53 -6.89
N SER A 114 -12.48 2.15 -5.72
CA SER A 114 -12.62 3.60 -5.54
C SER A 114 -11.56 4.06 -4.56
N ILE A 115 -10.80 5.08 -4.94
CA ILE A 115 -9.73 5.66 -4.12
C ILE A 115 -9.96 7.15 -4.03
N ALA A 116 -10.22 7.64 -2.82
CA ALA A 116 -10.36 9.06 -2.51
C ALA A 116 -9.22 9.53 -1.61
N VAL A 117 -8.55 10.59 -2.01
CA VAL A 117 -7.34 11.10 -1.36
C VAL A 117 -7.57 12.50 -0.83
N ARG A 118 -6.95 12.80 0.31
CA ARG A 118 -6.89 14.14 0.88
C ARG A 118 -5.48 14.43 1.40
N ARG A 119 -4.91 15.57 1.02
CA ARG A 119 -3.62 16.03 1.51
C ARG A 119 -3.68 16.35 3.01
N ALA A 120 -2.67 15.93 3.75
CA ALA A 120 -2.43 16.36 5.12
C ALA A 120 -1.34 17.43 5.14
N ALA A 121 -1.47 18.41 6.02
CA ALA A 121 -0.43 19.41 6.26
C ALA A 121 0.69 18.78 7.11
N ALA A 122 1.56 17.99 6.49
CA ALA A 122 2.64 17.26 7.14
C ALA A 122 3.94 17.34 6.31
N ASN A 123 5.08 17.17 6.98
CA ASN A 123 6.39 17.01 6.36
C ASN A 123 7.05 15.72 6.89
N PRO A 124 7.32 14.70 6.05
CA PRO A 124 7.13 14.67 4.59
C PRO A 124 5.65 14.73 4.20
N PRO A 125 5.33 15.08 2.93
CA PRO A 125 3.95 15.12 2.45
C PRO A 125 3.21 13.83 2.81
N ALA A 126 2.03 13.96 3.39
CA ALA A 126 1.21 12.82 3.79
C ALA A 126 -0.20 12.94 3.24
N PHE A 127 -0.84 11.80 3.01
CA PHE A 127 -2.17 11.71 2.43
C PHE A 127 -3.04 10.80 3.28
N THR A 128 -4.28 11.24 3.49
CA THR A 128 -5.37 10.35 3.90
C THR A 128 -5.92 9.70 2.63
N VAL A 129 -5.77 8.39 2.50
CA VAL A 129 -6.24 7.58 1.39
C VAL A 129 -7.40 6.72 1.89
N ASN A 130 -8.59 6.91 1.32
CA ASN A 130 -9.75 6.07 1.54
C ASN A 130 -9.89 5.16 0.33
N VAL A 131 -9.85 3.85 0.56
CA VAL A 131 -10.00 2.81 -0.44
C VAL A 131 -11.30 2.09 -0.19
N GLU A 132 -12.05 1.87 -1.26
CA GLU A 132 -13.17 0.96 -1.29
C GLU A 132 -12.97 -0.02 -2.45
N ILE A 133 -13.04 -1.31 -2.15
CA ILE A 133 -13.05 -2.37 -3.15
C ILE A 133 -14.34 -3.16 -2.97
N LEU A 134 -15.14 -3.24 -4.04
CA LEU A 134 -16.24 -4.16 -4.15
C LEU A 134 -15.82 -5.29 -5.08
N GLN A 135 -15.85 -6.53 -4.58
CA GLN A 135 -15.54 -7.72 -5.37
C GLN A 135 -16.55 -8.83 -5.12
N HIS A 136 -16.95 -9.50 -6.19
CA HIS A 136 -17.78 -10.71 -6.14
C HIS A 136 -16.88 -11.95 -6.21
N TRP A 137 -17.05 -12.88 -5.27
CA TRP A 137 -16.27 -14.13 -5.23
C TRP A 137 -17.11 -15.31 -5.71
N GLY A 138 -16.72 -15.91 -6.84
CA GLY A 138 -17.34 -17.11 -7.41
C GLY A 138 -18.66 -16.86 -8.18
N SER A 139 -19.27 -17.92 -8.67
CA SER A 139 -20.56 -17.92 -9.41
C SER A 139 -21.78 -17.55 -8.56
N TYR A 140 -21.58 -17.21 -7.29
CA TYR A 140 -22.63 -16.79 -6.36
C TYR A 140 -22.71 -15.27 -6.30
N VAL A 141 -23.49 -14.74 -7.23
CA VAL A 141 -23.80 -13.33 -7.47
C VAL A 141 -24.24 -12.55 -6.21
N ASP A 142 -24.81 -13.22 -5.21
CA ASP A 142 -25.40 -12.58 -4.02
C ASP A 142 -24.38 -12.31 -2.88
N ARG A 143 -23.11 -12.69 -3.03
CA ARG A 143 -22.10 -12.54 -1.96
C ARG A 143 -21.04 -11.49 -2.31
N ALA A 144 -21.51 -10.26 -2.49
CA ALA A 144 -20.63 -9.11 -2.68
C ALA A 144 -19.81 -8.85 -1.39
N THR A 145 -18.49 -8.89 -1.55
CA THR A 145 -17.54 -8.60 -0.49
C THR A 145 -17.08 -7.16 -0.64
N ARG A 146 -17.35 -6.35 0.39
CA ARG A 146 -16.90 -4.96 0.45
C ARG A 146 -15.71 -4.86 1.38
N TYR A 147 -14.59 -4.46 0.82
CA TYR A 147 -13.44 -4.01 1.58
C TYR A 147 -13.42 -2.49 1.63
N MET A 148 -13.22 -1.95 2.82
CA MET A 148 -12.93 -0.54 3.01
C MET A 148 -11.66 -0.40 3.81
N ALA A 149 -10.77 0.47 3.36
CA ALA A 149 -9.64 0.93 4.15
C ALA A 149 -9.56 2.43 4.18
N LYS A 150 -9.12 2.95 5.32
CA LYS A 150 -8.73 4.34 5.46
C LYS A 150 -7.34 4.36 6.05
N CYS A 151 -6.39 4.91 5.30
CA CYS A 151 -5.00 4.96 5.66
C CYS A 151 -4.50 6.41 5.67
N GLN A 152 -3.80 6.83 6.73
CA GLN A 152 -3.04 8.07 6.74
C GLN A 152 -1.56 7.72 6.65
N THR A 153 -0.93 8.05 5.52
CA THR A 153 0.46 7.64 5.24
C THR A 153 1.28 8.79 4.66
N PRO A 154 2.57 8.92 5.00
CA PRO A 154 3.51 9.75 4.26
C PRO A 154 3.71 9.19 2.85
N ALA A 155 3.94 10.06 1.88
CA ALA A 155 4.28 9.68 0.52
C ALA A 155 5.79 9.68 0.30
N ARG A 156 6.30 8.56 -0.21
CA ARG A 156 7.65 8.47 -0.76
C ARG A 156 7.66 9.10 -2.16
N PRO A 157 8.45 10.16 -2.39
CA PRO A 157 8.53 10.77 -3.71
C PRO A 157 9.20 9.80 -4.69
N ASN A 158 8.65 9.74 -5.90
CA ASN A 158 9.17 9.00 -7.05
C ASN A 158 9.46 7.51 -6.78
N ALA A 159 8.62 6.88 -5.97
CA ALA A 159 8.69 5.45 -5.75
C ALA A 159 7.31 4.87 -5.48
N TRP A 160 7.11 3.61 -5.87
CA TRP A 160 5.94 2.86 -5.45
C TRP A 160 6.07 2.49 -3.97
N GLN A 161 4.98 2.67 -3.24
CA GLN A 161 4.85 2.24 -1.85
C GLN A 161 3.50 1.58 -1.61
N GLU A 162 3.48 0.56 -0.77
CA GLU A 162 2.26 -0.08 -0.31
C GLU A 162 1.52 0.87 0.64
N VAL A 163 0.23 1.10 0.42
CA VAL A 163 -0.63 1.94 1.28
C VAL A 163 -1.45 1.09 2.24
N THR A 164 -1.93 -0.06 1.77
CA THR A 164 -2.66 -1.04 2.58
C THR A 164 -2.54 -2.43 1.96
N HIS A 165 -2.56 -3.46 2.81
CA HIS A 165 -2.47 -4.87 2.43
C HIS A 165 -3.47 -5.70 3.24
N THR A 166 -4.20 -6.63 2.63
CA THR A 166 -5.23 -7.44 3.31
C THR A 166 -4.93 -8.93 3.37
N GLY A 167 -3.83 -9.38 2.78
CA GLY A 167 -3.58 -10.79 2.50
C GLY A 167 -4.18 -11.24 1.16
N SER A 168 -5.26 -10.64 0.67
CA SER A 168 -5.88 -10.96 -0.63
C SER A 168 -5.58 -9.93 -1.72
N PHE A 169 -5.31 -8.69 -1.33
CA PHE A 169 -4.90 -7.63 -2.24
C PHE A 169 -4.01 -6.61 -1.51
N SER A 170 -3.23 -5.87 -2.29
CA SER A 170 -2.47 -4.70 -1.84
C SER A 170 -2.75 -3.50 -2.73
N ILE A 171 -2.78 -2.31 -2.12
CA ILE A 171 -2.91 -1.04 -2.83
C ILE A 171 -1.58 -0.35 -2.79
N TRP A 172 -1.10 0.05 -3.96
CA TRP A 172 0.18 0.71 -4.15
C TRP A 172 -0.02 2.12 -4.65
N GLN A 173 0.83 3.04 -4.19
CA GLN A 173 0.82 4.45 -4.53
C GLN A 173 2.19 4.87 -5.06
N TYR A 174 2.19 5.66 -6.14
CA TYR A 174 3.37 6.39 -6.61
C TYR A 174 3.10 7.89 -6.54
N TYR A 175 3.93 8.63 -5.82
CA TYR A 175 3.82 10.08 -5.69
C TYR A 175 4.84 10.79 -6.58
N THR A 176 4.34 11.63 -7.49
CA THR A 176 5.16 12.52 -8.33
C THR A 176 5.04 13.95 -7.77
N PRO A 177 6.10 14.52 -7.17
CA PRO A 177 6.08 15.90 -6.68
C PRO A 177 6.07 16.90 -7.86
N SER A 178 5.55 18.12 -7.65
CA SER A 178 5.55 19.22 -8.66
C SER A 178 6.94 19.73 -9.00
N GLU A 179 7.90 19.60 -8.08
CA GLU A 179 9.30 19.95 -8.29
C GLU A 179 10.17 18.77 -7.84
N TYR A 180 10.90 18.17 -8.78
CA TYR A 180 12.08 17.40 -8.39
C TYR A 180 13.21 18.40 -8.18
N SER A 181 13.33 18.94 -6.97
CA SER A 181 14.63 19.43 -6.52
C SER A 181 15.50 18.19 -6.37
N ALA A 182 16.29 17.85 -7.39
CA ALA A 182 17.45 17.00 -7.15
C ALA A 182 18.17 17.63 -5.95
N PRO A 183 18.44 16.89 -4.85
CA PRO A 183 19.05 17.48 -3.67
C PRO A 183 20.31 18.22 -4.12
N SER A 184 20.27 19.55 -4.05
CA SER A 184 21.42 20.33 -4.48
C SER A 184 22.56 19.97 -3.54
N ALA A 185 23.77 19.76 -4.07
CA ALA A 185 24.95 19.42 -3.27
C ALA A 185 25.27 20.45 -2.17
N THR A 186 24.55 21.58 -2.15
CA THR A 186 24.62 22.70 -1.21
C THR A 186 23.56 22.69 -0.10
N GLU A 187 22.60 21.76 -0.07
CA GLU A 187 21.73 21.56 1.10
C GLU A 187 22.45 20.73 2.17
N THR A 188 23.52 21.30 2.73
CA THR A 188 24.04 20.85 4.01
C THR A 188 22.99 21.10 5.10
N SER A 189 22.47 20.01 5.67
CA SER A 189 21.70 19.91 6.93
C SER A 189 20.18 20.05 6.92
N GLY A 190 19.50 20.07 5.76
CA GLY A 190 18.07 19.75 5.72
C GLY A 190 17.88 18.25 5.92
N LYS A 191 17.80 17.76 7.17
CA LYS A 191 17.60 16.31 7.44
C LYS A 191 16.33 15.85 6.72
N VAL A 192 16.49 15.12 5.62
CA VAL A 192 15.38 14.40 4.99
C VAL A 192 14.78 13.50 6.06
N THR A 193 13.52 13.75 6.41
CA THR A 193 12.81 12.93 7.41
C THR A 193 12.76 11.49 6.89
N PRO A 194 13.35 10.52 7.61
CA PRO A 194 13.39 9.15 7.14
C PRO A 194 11.98 8.57 7.10
N LEU A 195 11.67 7.89 6.00
CA LEU A 195 10.48 7.05 5.85
C LEU A 195 10.81 5.62 6.24
N TYR A 196 9.87 5.00 6.94
CA TYR A 196 9.90 3.61 7.34
C TYR A 196 8.64 2.88 6.87
N ARG A 197 8.71 1.56 6.76
CA ARG A 197 7.57 0.65 6.65
C ARG A 197 7.39 -0.04 8.00
N LEU A 198 6.18 0.05 8.55
CA LEU A 198 5.78 -0.71 9.74
C LEU A 198 5.01 -1.95 9.29
N ASP A 199 5.62 -3.12 9.41
CA ASP A 199 4.96 -4.41 9.26
C ASP A 199 4.37 -4.84 10.63
N ILE A 200 3.12 -5.27 10.65
CA ILE A 200 2.41 -5.73 11.86
C ILE A 200 1.68 -7.02 11.55
N ARG A 201 1.83 -7.99 12.44
CA ARG A 201 1.18 -9.30 12.40
C ARG A 201 0.45 -9.50 13.72
N LEU A 202 -0.85 -9.76 13.67
CA LEU A 202 -1.66 -10.01 14.86
C LEU A 202 -2.19 -11.45 14.81
N GLY A 203 -2.06 -12.16 15.92
CA GLY A 203 -2.44 -13.56 15.98
C GLY A 203 -2.43 -14.10 17.40
N GLN A 204 -2.33 -15.42 17.52
CA GLN A 204 -2.30 -16.13 18.78
C GLN A 204 -1.13 -17.10 18.82
N LEU A 205 -0.41 -17.11 19.93
CA LEU A 205 0.66 -18.07 20.21
C LEU A 205 0.38 -18.78 21.53
N SER A 206 0.87 -20.01 21.66
CA SER A 206 0.89 -20.69 22.97
C SER A 206 1.79 -19.94 23.96
N ARG A 207 1.45 -20.01 25.25
CA ARG A 207 2.27 -19.38 26.31
C ARG A 207 3.70 -19.91 26.31
N GLU A 208 3.86 -21.22 26.14
CA GLU A 208 5.18 -21.86 26.03
C GLU A 208 6.00 -21.30 24.86
N SER A 209 5.36 -21.05 23.71
CA SER A 209 6.01 -20.45 22.55
C SER A 209 6.50 -19.04 22.85
N LEU A 210 5.66 -18.23 23.51
CA LEU A 210 6.00 -16.86 23.90
C LEU A 210 7.18 -16.81 24.86
N ASP A 211 7.23 -17.70 25.85
CA ASP A 211 8.30 -17.76 26.84
C ASP A 211 9.67 -18.08 26.20
N LYS A 212 9.68 -18.77 25.05
CA LYS A 212 10.91 -19.12 24.30
C LYS A 212 11.41 -18.02 23.36
N LEU A 213 10.54 -17.12 22.89
CA LEU A 213 10.88 -16.08 21.91
C LEU A 213 12.06 -15.17 22.31
N PRO A 214 12.20 -14.73 23.59
CA PRO A 214 13.35 -13.93 24.00
C PRO A 214 14.69 -14.65 23.84
N GLY A 215 14.71 -15.98 23.96
CA GLY A 215 15.91 -16.81 23.82
C GLY A 215 16.32 -17.07 22.36
N TYR A 216 15.47 -16.75 21.39
CA TYR A 216 15.76 -16.94 19.97
C TYR A 216 16.65 -15.84 19.41
N GLN A 217 17.42 -16.17 18.37
CA GLN A 217 18.15 -15.16 17.58
C GLN A 217 17.18 -14.36 16.71
N GLY A 218 17.63 -13.20 16.21
CA GLY A 218 16.82 -12.31 15.36
C GLY A 218 16.27 -13.01 14.11
N GLU A 219 17.09 -13.84 13.45
CA GLU A 219 16.70 -14.59 12.24
C GLU A 219 15.58 -15.60 12.52
N HIS A 220 15.65 -16.33 13.63
CA HIS A 220 14.58 -17.26 14.04
C HIS A 220 13.28 -16.52 14.34
N ARG A 221 13.37 -15.37 15.01
CA ARG A 221 12.20 -14.50 15.25
C ARG A 221 11.59 -13.98 13.94
N ALA A 222 12.41 -13.68 12.94
CA ALA A 222 11.95 -13.28 11.62
C ALA A 222 11.17 -14.41 10.93
N ILE A 223 11.71 -15.64 10.94
CA ILE A 223 11.04 -16.82 10.37
C ILE A 223 9.65 -17.00 10.98
N ILE A 224 9.51 -16.86 12.30
CA ILE A 224 8.23 -16.98 13.01
C ILE A 224 7.26 -15.86 12.59
N ALA A 225 7.73 -14.62 12.55
CA ALA A 225 6.91 -13.47 12.18
C ALA A 225 6.46 -13.48 10.72
N GLU A 226 7.19 -14.18 9.85
CA GLU A 226 6.92 -14.23 8.40
C GLU A 226 6.10 -15.47 7.99
N MET A 227 5.70 -16.32 8.94
CA MET A 227 4.81 -17.45 8.66
C MET A 227 3.40 -16.98 8.22
N PRO A 228 2.69 -17.75 7.38
CA PRO A 228 1.43 -17.29 6.77
C PRO A 228 0.18 -17.41 7.67
N TRP A 229 0.28 -17.95 8.88
CA TRP A 229 -0.87 -18.26 9.75
C TRP A 229 -1.34 -17.09 10.65
N TRP A 230 -0.74 -15.91 10.51
CA TRP A 230 -1.20 -14.71 11.22
C TRP A 230 -2.64 -14.35 10.81
N ARG A 231 -3.47 -13.96 11.79
CA ARG A 231 -4.88 -13.62 11.53
C ARG A 231 -5.02 -12.30 10.80
N GLU A 232 -4.22 -11.31 11.17
CA GLU A 232 -4.25 -10.00 10.55
C GLU A 232 -2.84 -9.53 10.23
N ILE A 233 -2.73 -8.90 9.06
CA ILE A 233 -1.48 -8.39 8.52
C ILE A 233 -1.68 -6.93 8.15
N TYR A 234 -0.79 -6.08 8.60
CA TYR A 234 -0.72 -4.68 8.21
C TYR A 234 0.69 -4.36 7.74
N SER A 235 0.76 -3.46 6.77
CA SER A 235 2.00 -2.87 6.30
C SER A 235 1.66 -1.45 5.88
N ILE A 236 2.34 -0.50 6.51
CA ILE A 236 2.00 0.92 6.43
C ILE A 236 3.30 1.73 6.39
N PRO A 237 3.46 2.66 5.43
CA PRO A 237 4.51 3.66 5.48
C PRO A 237 4.27 4.59 6.66
N ILE A 238 5.31 4.88 7.45
CA ILE A 238 5.27 5.80 8.58
C ILE A 238 6.50 6.70 8.58
N ALA A 239 6.39 7.87 9.20
CA ALA A 239 7.48 8.84 9.31
C ALA A 239 7.47 9.47 10.71
N PRO A 240 8.64 9.86 11.26
CA PRO A 240 8.70 10.62 12.49
C PRO A 240 7.86 11.91 12.41
N GLY A 241 7.06 12.18 13.45
CA GLY A 241 6.21 13.38 13.52
C GLY A 241 4.95 13.34 12.63
N VAL A 242 4.69 12.21 11.95
CA VAL A 242 3.46 11.99 11.18
C VAL A 242 2.66 10.87 11.84
N SER A 243 1.50 11.19 12.41
CA SER A 243 0.58 10.17 12.91
C SER A 243 0.07 9.31 11.77
N PHE A 244 -0.06 8.01 12.03
CA PHE A 244 -0.65 7.06 11.11
C PHE A 244 -1.90 6.43 11.71
N ALA A 245 -2.84 6.10 10.84
CA ALA A 245 -4.02 5.34 11.19
C ALA A 245 -4.41 4.50 9.98
N LEU A 246 -4.68 3.21 10.21
CA LEU A 246 -5.22 2.28 9.23
C LEU A 246 -6.42 1.58 9.83
N SER A 247 -7.61 1.86 9.32
CA SER A 247 -8.79 1.04 9.57
C SER A 247 -9.05 0.16 8.38
N LYS A 248 -9.42 -1.11 8.62
CA LYS A 248 -9.86 -2.06 7.59
C LYS A 248 -11.20 -2.64 8.02
N SER A 249 -12.11 -2.80 7.08
CA SER A 249 -13.34 -3.54 7.30
C SER A 249 -13.61 -4.47 6.14
N PHE A 250 -13.97 -5.71 6.45
CA PHE A 250 -14.36 -6.72 5.46
C PHE A 250 -15.78 -7.18 5.78
N CYS A 251 -16.75 -6.69 5.01
CA CYS A 251 -18.17 -6.85 5.32
C CYS A 251 -18.92 -7.47 4.13
N GLN A 252 -19.90 -8.33 4.44
CA GLN A 252 -20.96 -8.63 3.47
C GLN A 252 -21.81 -7.37 3.26
N LYS A 253 -22.04 -7.01 2.00
CA LYS A 253 -22.70 -5.76 1.59
C LYS A 253 -24.05 -5.50 2.31
N ASP A 254 -24.84 -6.55 2.54
CA ASP A 254 -26.21 -6.42 3.08
C ASP A 254 -26.29 -6.23 4.61
N LYS A 255 -25.14 -6.18 5.30
CA LYS A 255 -25.06 -5.94 6.75
C LYS A 255 -24.69 -4.49 7.08
N LEU A 256 -25.20 -3.53 6.30
CA LEU A 256 -25.01 -2.11 6.56
C LEU A 256 -25.61 -1.71 7.90
N SER A 257 -24.86 -0.87 8.62
CA SER A 257 -24.92 -0.58 10.04
C SER A 257 -26.25 0.01 10.52
N GLU A 258 -26.80 -0.54 11.60
CA GLU A 258 -27.68 0.22 12.50
C GLU A 258 -26.91 1.42 13.09
N PRO A 259 -27.58 2.53 13.47
CA PRO A 259 -26.92 3.78 13.87
C PRO A 259 -25.84 3.65 14.95
N ASP A 260 -26.01 2.73 15.90
CA ASP A 260 -25.11 2.52 17.04
C ASP A 260 -24.13 1.34 16.86
N HIS A 261 -24.30 0.57 15.79
CA HIS A 261 -23.46 -0.56 15.47
C HIS A 261 -22.29 -0.13 14.57
N GLU A 262 -21.13 -0.76 14.78
CA GLU A 262 -20.07 -0.66 13.79
C GLU A 262 -20.52 -1.28 12.46
N PRO A 263 -19.91 -0.87 11.34
CA PRO A 263 -19.77 -1.80 10.22
C PRO A 263 -19.11 -3.06 10.79
N ARG A 264 -19.93 -4.10 11.04
CA ARG A 264 -19.51 -5.35 11.67
C ARG A 264 -18.29 -5.83 10.89
N CYS A 265 -17.15 -5.99 11.55
CA CYS A 265 -15.82 -6.36 10.99
C CYS A 265 -14.77 -5.25 10.84
N THR A 266 -14.91 -4.06 11.44
CA THR A 266 -13.85 -3.04 11.36
C THR A 266 -12.76 -3.24 12.41
N THR A 267 -11.52 -3.43 11.98
CA THR A 267 -10.31 -3.36 12.82
C THR A 267 -9.57 -2.06 12.55
N ARG A 268 -8.84 -1.55 13.54
CA ARG A 268 -8.04 -0.33 13.39
C ARG A 268 -6.70 -0.47 14.08
N VAL A 269 -5.65 -0.04 13.38
CA VAL A 269 -4.33 0.20 13.93
C VAL A 269 -4.05 1.69 13.82
N GLU A 270 -3.47 2.29 14.84
CA GLU A 270 -3.05 3.68 14.82
C GLU A 270 -1.80 3.91 15.66
N GLY A 271 -1.16 5.05 15.45
CA GLY A 271 0.02 5.36 16.22
C GLY A 271 0.80 6.56 15.73
N SER A 272 1.99 6.70 16.31
CA SER A 272 2.98 7.68 15.91
C SER A 272 4.38 7.12 16.05
N LEU A 273 5.28 7.62 15.23
CA LEU A 273 6.72 7.40 15.38
C LEU A 273 7.33 8.72 15.87
N ASP A 274 8.01 8.66 17.00
CA ASP A 274 8.75 9.79 17.56
C ASP A 274 10.25 9.53 17.45
N LEU A 275 11.02 10.54 17.07
CA LEU A 275 12.48 10.48 17.01
C LEU A 275 13.05 11.08 18.29
N THR A 276 13.72 10.26 19.10
CA THR A 276 14.53 10.75 20.23
C THR A 276 16.00 10.85 19.80
N PRO A 277 16.86 11.56 20.56
CA PRO A 277 18.28 11.62 20.26
C PRO A 277 18.99 10.26 20.25
N SER A 278 18.43 9.25 20.93
CA SER A 278 19.06 7.95 21.16
C SER A 278 18.38 6.77 20.46
N HIS A 279 17.09 6.86 20.09
CA HIS A 279 16.34 5.76 19.47
C HIS A 279 15.03 6.25 18.83
N LEU A 280 14.28 5.32 18.22
CA LEU A 280 12.92 5.55 17.73
C LEU A 280 11.91 5.02 18.73
N VAL A 281 10.86 5.80 18.97
CA VAL A 281 9.75 5.44 19.86
C VAL A 281 8.51 5.23 19.00
N LEU A 282 8.05 3.99 18.89
CA LEU A 282 6.81 3.66 18.19
C LEU A 282 5.70 3.56 19.22
N LYS A 283 4.73 4.47 19.18
CA LYS A 283 3.47 4.32 19.92
C LYS A 283 2.48 3.61 19.02
N LEU A 284 2.16 2.37 19.34
CA LEU A 284 1.24 1.55 18.54
C LEU A 284 -0.03 1.24 19.33
N GLY A 285 -1.19 1.53 18.75
CA GLY A 285 -2.50 1.19 19.28
C GLY A 285 -3.25 0.26 18.32
N TYR A 286 -3.95 -0.73 18.87
CA TYR A 286 -4.84 -1.60 18.11
C TYR A 286 -6.23 -1.64 18.72
N GLN A 287 -7.23 -1.52 17.87
CA GLN A 287 -8.64 -1.63 18.20
C GLN A 287 -9.21 -2.81 17.41
N ASN A 288 -9.69 -3.81 18.13
CA ASN A 288 -10.37 -4.95 17.53
C ASN A 288 -11.77 -4.57 17.03
N GLN A 289 -12.40 -5.50 16.32
CA GLN A 289 -13.81 -5.46 15.97
C GLN A 289 -14.65 -5.34 17.25
N ALA A 290 -15.50 -4.32 17.29
CA ALA A 290 -16.50 -4.13 18.32
C ALA A 290 -17.88 -4.18 17.68
N GLN A 291 -18.87 -4.73 18.39
CA GLN A 291 -20.26 -4.74 17.90
C GLN A 291 -20.87 -3.33 17.99
N LEU A 292 -20.62 -2.63 19.11
CA LEU A 292 -21.13 -1.29 19.38
C LEU A 292 -19.99 -0.26 19.40
N LYS A 293 -20.30 0.97 18.97
CA LYS A 293 -19.36 2.11 18.98
C LYS A 293 -18.78 2.43 20.36
N GLN A 294 -19.55 2.20 21.42
CA GLN A 294 -19.14 2.49 22.81
C GLN A 294 -18.14 1.48 23.37
N ASP A 295 -18.06 0.28 22.80
CA ASP A 295 -17.15 -0.78 23.25
C ASP A 295 -15.74 -0.63 22.64
N ARG A 296 -15.53 0.42 21.86
CA ARG A 296 -14.24 0.74 21.24
C ARG A 296 -13.22 1.05 22.32
N ARG A 297 -12.16 0.24 22.36
CA ARG A 297 -11.00 0.46 23.21
C ARG A 297 -9.73 0.19 22.41
N ILE A 298 -8.81 1.15 22.46
CA ILE A 298 -7.48 1.02 21.85
C ILE A 298 -6.56 0.37 22.87
N THR A 299 -5.91 -0.71 22.46
CA THR A 299 -4.92 -1.45 23.24
C THR A 299 -3.52 -1.01 22.81
N PRO A 300 -2.68 -0.49 23.72
CA PRO A 300 -1.28 -0.22 23.43
C PRO A 300 -0.51 -1.50 23.12
N LEU A 301 0.34 -1.50 22.09
CA LEU A 301 1.10 -2.66 21.60
C LEU A 301 2.62 -2.50 21.69
N GLY A 302 3.16 -1.32 21.97
CA GLY A 302 4.60 -1.10 22.10
C GLY A 302 4.96 0.38 22.16
N ASP A 303 6.16 0.68 22.68
CA ASP A 303 6.69 2.03 22.87
C ASP A 303 8.11 2.23 22.28
N GLU A 304 9.00 1.23 22.26
CA GLU A 304 10.39 1.39 21.81
C GLU A 304 10.83 0.35 20.79
N MET A 305 11.59 0.76 19.77
CA MET A 305 12.09 -0.13 18.73
C MET A 305 13.46 0.25 18.18
N VAL A 306 14.27 -0.77 17.92
CA VAL A 306 15.39 -0.72 16.96
C VAL A 306 14.87 -1.14 15.58
N PRO A 307 15.22 -0.41 14.49
CA PRO A 307 14.90 -0.81 13.12
C PRO A 307 15.37 -2.23 12.77
N ASP A 308 14.71 -2.82 11.76
CA ASP A 308 15.05 -4.09 11.12
C ASP A 308 15.05 -5.32 12.05
N THR A 309 14.40 -5.20 13.22
CA THR A 309 14.19 -6.28 14.18
C THR A 309 12.70 -6.54 14.39
N TRP A 310 12.32 -7.83 14.49
CA TRP A 310 10.97 -8.25 14.88
C TRP A 310 10.80 -8.28 16.40
N TYR A 311 9.76 -7.60 16.87
CA TYR A 311 9.35 -7.54 18.28
C TYR A 311 8.04 -8.28 18.46
N PHE A 312 7.88 -8.96 19.59
CA PHE A 312 6.68 -9.71 19.93
C PHE A 312 6.13 -9.19 21.25
N GLN A 313 4.94 -8.59 21.22
CA GLN A 313 4.26 -8.07 22.40
C GLN A 313 2.99 -8.88 22.67
N PRO A 314 2.86 -9.55 23.82
CA PRO A 314 1.59 -10.09 24.25
C PRO A 314 0.63 -8.95 24.60
N PHE A 315 -0.64 -9.08 24.22
CA PHE A 315 -1.68 -8.12 24.59
C PHE A 315 -2.98 -8.82 24.95
N GLN A 316 -3.83 -8.13 25.72
CA GLN A 316 -5.16 -8.61 26.09
C GLN A 316 -6.21 -7.78 25.37
N TYR A 317 -7.27 -8.44 24.90
CA TYR A 317 -8.44 -7.69 24.49
C TYR A 317 -9.08 -7.06 25.73
N PRO A 318 -9.41 -5.77 25.71
CA PRO A 318 -9.97 -5.08 26.86
C PRO A 318 -11.39 -5.57 27.22
N THR A 319 -11.97 -6.47 26.42
CA THR A 319 -13.16 -7.26 26.76
C THR A 319 -13.04 -8.61 26.05
N PRO A 320 -13.24 -9.76 26.72
CA PRO A 320 -13.47 -11.00 25.98
C PRO A 320 -14.73 -10.81 25.14
N ILE A 321 -14.63 -11.02 23.83
CA ILE A 321 -15.81 -11.44 23.08
C ILE A 321 -16.17 -12.77 23.73
N ASP A 322 -17.36 -12.88 24.32
CA ASP A 322 -17.85 -14.05 25.05
C ASP A 322 -17.86 -15.31 24.15
N TYR A 323 -16.69 -15.88 23.97
CA TYR A 323 -16.44 -17.26 23.62
C TYR A 323 -15.25 -17.70 24.48
N PRO A 324 -15.50 -18.14 25.73
CA PRO A 324 -14.54 -18.98 26.41
C PRO A 324 -14.45 -20.28 25.62
N VAL A 325 -13.54 -20.33 24.65
CA VAL A 325 -13.19 -21.61 24.05
C VAL A 325 -12.29 -22.29 25.06
N GLU A 326 -12.87 -23.10 25.93
CA GLU A 326 -12.13 -24.17 26.61
C GLU A 326 -11.33 -24.90 25.52
N GLY A 327 -10.01 -24.72 25.51
CA GLY A 327 -9.13 -25.43 24.60
C GLY A 327 -9.04 -24.96 23.15
N ALA A 328 -8.97 -23.65 22.91
CA ALA A 328 -8.59 -23.17 21.57
C ALA A 328 -7.22 -23.74 21.17
N TRP A 329 -7.13 -24.32 19.97
CA TRP A 329 -5.86 -24.67 19.36
C TRP A 329 -5.03 -23.39 19.17
N CYS A 330 -3.85 -23.35 19.77
CA CYS A 330 -2.91 -22.25 19.56
C CYS A 330 -1.86 -22.69 18.56
N GLU A 331 -1.52 -21.78 17.65
CA GLU A 331 -0.31 -21.94 16.85
C GLU A 331 0.92 -21.84 17.78
N THR A 332 1.94 -22.64 17.51
CA THR A 332 3.26 -22.54 18.11
C THR A 332 4.17 -21.66 17.25
N THR A 333 5.42 -21.46 17.67
CA THR A 333 6.42 -20.79 16.82
C THR A 333 6.71 -21.53 15.51
N TRP A 334 6.22 -22.76 15.33
CA TRP A 334 6.50 -23.59 14.15
C TRP A 334 5.25 -23.94 13.35
N ALA A 335 4.16 -23.18 13.51
CA ALA A 335 2.85 -23.46 12.90
C ALA A 335 2.26 -24.84 13.27
N GLU A 336 2.82 -25.50 14.30
CA GLU A 336 2.20 -26.66 14.92
C GLU A 336 1.10 -26.16 15.86
N ARG A 337 0.01 -26.92 15.95
CA ARG A 337 -1.10 -26.57 16.86
C ARG A 337 -0.97 -27.33 18.16
N THR A 338 -1.05 -26.60 19.27
CA THR A 338 -1.05 -27.17 20.61
C THR A 338 -2.32 -26.81 21.38
N TYR A 339 -2.72 -27.70 22.28
CA TYR A 339 -3.80 -27.47 23.22
C TYR A 339 -3.22 -26.79 24.47
N SER A 340 -3.28 -25.47 24.51
CA SER A 340 -2.69 -24.61 25.55
C SER A 340 -3.54 -23.37 25.73
N PRO A 341 -3.43 -22.62 26.84
CA PRO A 341 -3.92 -21.25 26.87
C PRO A 341 -3.26 -20.42 25.75
N CYS A 342 -4.07 -19.85 24.86
CA CYS A 342 -3.59 -18.96 23.81
C CYS A 342 -3.46 -17.53 24.35
N THR A 343 -2.41 -16.85 23.93
CA THR A 343 -2.20 -15.43 24.21
C THR A 343 -2.24 -14.67 22.89
N ASN A 344 -2.93 -13.53 22.84
CA ASN A 344 -2.86 -12.69 21.65
C ASN A 344 -1.51 -11.99 21.60
N VAL A 345 -0.92 -11.95 20.42
CA VAL A 345 0.42 -11.42 20.21
C VAL A 345 0.40 -10.50 19.01
N ALA A 346 1.07 -9.36 19.17
CA ALA A 346 1.45 -8.50 18.07
C ALA A 346 2.94 -8.73 17.78
N ALA A 347 3.24 -9.18 16.57
CA ALA A 347 4.58 -9.16 16.01
C ALA A 347 4.72 -7.93 15.11
N TYR A 348 5.76 -7.12 15.28
CA TYR A 348 5.94 -5.92 14.48
C TYR A 348 7.40 -5.61 14.18
N ARG A 349 7.65 -5.01 13.02
CA ARG A 349 8.99 -4.64 12.52
C ARG A 349 8.93 -3.30 11.81
N LEU A 350 9.94 -2.48 12.04
CA LEU A 350 10.14 -1.21 11.34
C LEU A 350 11.30 -1.36 10.35
N THR A 351 11.03 -1.22 9.05
CA THR A 351 12.05 -1.32 7.98
C THR A 351 12.27 0.07 7.37
N LYS A 352 13.50 0.54 7.24
CA LYS A 352 13.76 1.84 6.59
C LYS A 352 13.54 1.74 5.08
N ILE A 353 12.74 2.65 4.50
CA ILE A 353 12.40 2.65 3.04
C ILE A 353 12.76 3.94 2.31
N SER A 354 13.11 5.00 3.04
CA SER A 354 13.70 6.20 2.44
C SER A 354 15.11 5.91 1.89
N PRO A 355 15.50 6.49 0.74
CA PRO A 355 16.88 6.36 0.25
C PRO A 355 17.86 6.89 1.29
N GLU A 356 19.02 6.26 1.40
CA GLU A 356 20.12 6.83 2.17
C GLU A 356 20.52 8.17 1.55
N PRO A 357 20.89 9.18 2.37
CA PRO A 357 21.47 10.40 1.81
C PRO A 357 22.63 9.98 0.91
N ILE A 358 22.63 10.44 -0.34
CA ILE A 358 23.74 10.21 -1.26
C ILE A 358 25.00 10.69 -0.53
N PRO A 359 25.99 9.82 -0.26
CA PRO A 359 27.22 10.27 0.37
C PRO A 359 27.77 11.38 -0.51
N SER A 360 27.92 12.56 0.08
CA SER A 360 28.59 13.70 -0.55
C SER A 360 29.91 13.16 -1.07
N GLN A 361 30.07 13.11 -2.40
CA GLN A 361 31.33 12.71 -3.00
C GLN A 361 32.45 13.60 -2.43
N PRO A 362 33.61 13.02 -2.08
CA PRO A 362 34.70 13.74 -1.45
C PRO A 362 35.27 14.87 -2.32
#